data_AF-A0A6I1I024-F1
#
_entry.id   AF-A0A6I1I024-F1
#
_cell.length_a   1.000
_cell.length_b   1.000
_cell.length_c   1.000
_cell.angle_alpha   90.00
_cell.angle_beta   90.00
_cell.angle_gamma   90.00
#
_symmetry.space_group_name_H-M   'P 1'
#
loop_
_entity.id
_entity.type
_entity.pdbx_description
1 polymer ?
#
loop_
_entity_poly.entity_id
_entity_poly.type
_entity_poly.pdbx_seq_one_letter_code
_entity_poly.pdbx_strand_id
1 'polypeptide(L)'
;MVADAMPDRRALHGKFDSARWQAYIARAHHLHRNAMNRLSKTALTLLVALAASGGASAADTQLTGCAAKREGIRSELRQAQEQGLSDKVAGLTRALDEVNAHCRDSTLVERHNKKIVKAQAKVNQTERSLRLAQEANKEPKKIAKLEGKLEKAKAELAALQAQQP
;
A
#
# COMPACT_ATOMS: atom_id res chain seq x y z
N MET A 1 32.23 -48.91 -39.21
CA MET A 1 33.65 -48.83 -39.61
C MET A 1 34.17 -47.49 -39.10
N VAL A 2 35.09 -47.36 -38.15
CA VAL A 2 35.91 -48.29 -37.36
C VAL A 2 36.09 -47.62 -35.99
N ALA A 3 36.18 -48.44 -34.95
CA ALA A 3 36.50 -48.07 -33.58
C ALA A 3 37.98 -47.66 -33.44
N ASP A 4 38.45 -47.58 -32.20
CA ASP A 4 39.84 -47.37 -31.76
C ASP A 4 40.32 -45.91 -31.68
N ALA A 5 40.90 -45.42 -30.58
CA ALA A 5 41.35 -46.08 -29.36
C ALA A 5 41.40 -45.06 -28.20
N MET A 6 40.92 -45.46 -27.02
CA MET A 6 41.29 -44.85 -25.75
C MET A 6 42.70 -45.32 -25.35
N PRO A 7 43.59 -44.42 -24.91
CA PRO A 7 44.69 -44.82 -24.04
C PRO A 7 44.29 -44.84 -22.55
N ASP A 8 45.04 -45.68 -21.84
CA ASP A 8 44.73 -46.47 -20.65
C ASP A 8 44.53 -45.71 -19.33
N ARG A 9 43.63 -46.26 -18.51
CA ARG A 9 43.13 -45.83 -17.20
C ARG A 9 44.05 -46.32 -16.05
N ARG A 10 45.37 -46.18 -16.18
CA ARG A 10 46.37 -46.57 -15.16
C ARG A 10 47.49 -45.55 -14.95
N ALA A 11 47.12 -44.40 -14.39
CA ALA A 11 47.96 -43.54 -13.55
C ALA A 11 47.04 -42.39 -13.18
N LEU A 12 46.45 -42.33 -11.99
CA LEU A 12 47.07 -41.68 -10.84
C LEU A 12 46.11 -41.93 -9.66
N HIS A 13 46.19 -43.11 -9.03
CA HIS A 13 45.59 -43.31 -7.71
C HIS A 13 46.49 -42.63 -6.67
N GLY A 14 46.51 -41.29 -6.70
CA GLY A 14 47.15 -40.43 -5.71
C GLY A 14 46.17 -40.13 -4.59
N LYS A 15 46.43 -40.70 -3.41
CA LYS A 15 45.71 -40.57 -2.14
C LYS A 15 44.96 -39.22 -1.98
N PHE A 16 43.64 -39.28 -2.02
CA PHE A 16 42.75 -38.16 -1.71
C PHE A 16 42.71 -37.98 -0.19
N ASP A 17 43.65 -37.19 0.34
CA ASP A 17 43.71 -36.87 1.77
C ASP A 17 42.58 -35.90 2.13
N SER A 18 41.57 -36.40 2.85
CA SER A 18 40.37 -35.68 3.27
C SER A 18 40.70 -34.37 4.01
N ALA A 19 41.76 -34.36 4.82
CA ALA A 19 42.16 -33.18 5.58
C ALA A 19 42.63 -32.03 4.66
N ARG A 20 43.34 -32.39 3.59
CA ARG A 20 43.84 -31.43 2.60
C ARG A 20 42.71 -30.88 1.72
N TRP A 21 41.69 -31.69 1.45
CA TRP A 21 40.50 -31.26 0.72
C TRP A 21 39.61 -30.32 1.54
N GLN A 22 39.42 -30.62 2.83
CA GLN A 22 38.71 -29.72 3.75
C GLN A 22 39.41 -28.37 3.91
N ALA A 23 40.74 -28.35 4.01
CA ALA A 23 41.52 -27.12 4.09
C ALA A 23 41.39 -26.24 2.82
N TYR A 24 41.32 -26.87 1.63
CA TYR A 24 41.11 -26.15 0.37
C TYR A 24 39.74 -25.46 0.33
N ILE A 25 38.67 -26.16 0.72
CA ILE A 25 37.30 -25.60 0.74
C ILE A 25 37.19 -24.45 1.75
N ALA A 26 37.76 -24.61 2.94
CA ALA A 26 37.76 -23.55 3.95
C ALA A 26 38.46 -22.28 3.44
N ARG A 27 39.59 -22.45 2.72
CA ARG A 27 40.34 -21.33 2.12
C ARG A 27 39.56 -20.66 1.00
N ALA A 28 38.90 -21.43 0.13
CA ALA A 28 38.05 -20.92 -0.94
C ALA A 28 36.86 -20.13 -0.40
N HIS A 29 36.21 -20.62 0.65
CA HIS A 29 35.05 -19.96 1.26
C HIS A 29 35.44 -18.65 1.99
N HIS A 30 36.61 -18.63 2.64
CA HIS A 30 37.16 -17.42 3.29
C HIS A 30 37.53 -16.33 2.27
N LEU A 31 38.09 -16.71 1.12
CA LEU A 31 38.41 -15.77 0.03
C LEU A 31 37.14 -15.14 -0.55
N HIS A 32 36.09 -15.93 -0.78
CA HIS A 32 34.82 -15.45 -1.32
C HIS A 32 34.11 -14.46 -0.37
N ARG A 33 34.10 -14.77 0.95
CA ARG A 33 33.49 -13.91 1.98
C ARG A 33 34.19 -12.54 2.10
N ASN A 34 35.51 -12.51 1.96
CA ASN A 34 36.29 -11.27 2.08
C ASN A 34 36.19 -10.37 0.84
N ALA A 35 36.00 -10.95 -0.36
CA ALA A 35 35.76 -10.19 -1.59
C ALA A 35 34.42 -9.45 -1.55
N MET A 36 33.33 -10.13 -1.15
CA MET A 36 31.99 -9.52 -1.09
C MET A 36 31.92 -8.35 -0.09
N ASN A 37 32.60 -8.44 1.06
CA ASN A 37 32.64 -7.37 2.07
C ASN A 37 33.43 -6.12 1.62
N ARG A 38 34.34 -6.23 0.65
CA ARG A 38 35.09 -5.09 0.10
C ARG A 38 34.29 -4.36 -0.99
N LEU A 39 33.55 -5.09 -1.83
CA LEU A 39 32.69 -4.48 -2.86
C LEU A 39 31.48 -3.72 -2.26
N SER A 40 30.92 -4.19 -1.14
CA SER A 40 29.78 -3.54 -0.50
C SER A 40 30.12 -2.18 0.13
N LYS A 41 31.34 -2.02 0.67
CA LYS A 41 31.76 -0.79 1.37
C LYS A 41 32.10 0.36 0.42
N THR A 42 32.46 0.09 -0.83
CA THR A 42 32.81 1.13 -1.81
C THR A 42 31.61 1.64 -2.61
N ALA A 43 30.49 0.92 -2.63
CA ALA A 43 29.27 1.33 -3.32
C ALA A 43 28.40 2.31 -2.48
N LEU A 44 28.47 2.24 -1.15
CA LEU A 44 27.60 3.03 -0.26
C LEU A 44 28.01 4.51 -0.17
N THR A 45 29.26 4.86 -0.46
CA THR A 45 29.77 6.24 -0.33
C THR A 45 29.55 7.13 -1.56
N LEU A 46 29.18 6.58 -2.72
CA LEU A 46 28.97 7.35 -3.95
C LEU A 46 27.51 7.79 -4.21
N LEU A 47 26.54 7.25 -3.47
CA LEU A 47 25.10 7.54 -3.67
C LEU A 47 24.56 8.77 -2.93
N VAL A 48 25.35 9.39 -2.04
CA VAL A 48 24.89 10.51 -1.19
C VAL A 48 25.07 11.90 -1.85
N ALA A 49 25.73 11.98 -3.01
CA ALA A 49 26.10 13.26 -3.62
C ALA A 49 25.14 13.84 -4.69
N LEU A 50 23.99 13.21 -4.97
CA LEU A 50 23.09 13.65 -6.06
C LEU A 50 21.67 14.04 -5.62
N ALA A 51 21.51 14.57 -4.40
CA ALA A 51 20.23 15.06 -3.88
C ALA A 51 20.07 16.59 -3.98
N ALA A 52 20.68 17.24 -4.98
CA ALA A 52 20.56 18.67 -5.22
C ALA A 52 20.10 18.96 -6.66
N SER A 53 18.82 18.69 -6.94
CA SER A 53 18.08 19.42 -7.98
C SER A 53 16.67 19.66 -7.47
N GLY A 54 16.36 20.92 -7.20
CA GLY A 54 15.07 21.37 -6.72
C GLY A 54 14.00 21.18 -7.79
N GLY A 55 12.97 20.41 -7.46
CA GLY A 55 11.68 20.50 -8.13
C GLY A 55 10.90 21.64 -7.51
N ALA A 56 10.61 22.67 -8.29
CA ALA A 56 9.57 23.64 -7.94
C ALA A 56 8.23 22.89 -7.94
N SER A 57 7.67 22.63 -6.77
CA SER A 57 6.28 22.22 -6.66
C SER A 57 5.42 23.44 -6.95
N ALA A 58 4.83 23.49 -8.14
CA ALA A 58 3.71 24.36 -8.43
C ALA A 58 2.64 24.15 -7.34
N ALA A 59 1.96 25.23 -6.96
CA ALA A 59 0.84 25.15 -6.03
C ALA A 59 -0.28 24.31 -6.67
N ASP A 60 -0.26 23.00 -6.41
CA ASP A 60 -1.37 22.10 -6.71
C ASP A 60 -2.56 22.61 -5.91
N THR A 61 -3.52 23.20 -6.62
CA THR A 61 -4.87 23.31 -6.07
C THR A 61 -5.28 21.86 -5.78
N GLN A 62 -5.29 21.46 -4.50
CA GLN A 62 -5.55 20.08 -4.13
C GLN A 62 -7.00 19.75 -4.51
N LEU A 63 -7.17 19.27 -5.75
CA LEU A 63 -8.45 18.82 -6.26
C LEU A 63 -8.91 17.68 -5.32
N THR A 64 -10.15 17.73 -4.87
CA THR A 64 -10.78 16.69 -4.05
C THR A 64 -12.01 16.14 -4.76
N GLY A 65 -12.54 15.02 -4.26
CA GLY A 65 -13.77 14.41 -4.79
C GLY A 65 -13.68 14.03 -6.28
N CYS A 66 -14.77 14.29 -7.00
CA CYS A 66 -14.90 13.96 -8.42
C CYS A 66 -13.92 14.73 -9.31
N ALA A 67 -13.56 15.96 -8.96
CA ALA A 67 -12.59 16.74 -9.70
C ALA A 67 -11.19 16.10 -9.66
N ALA A 68 -10.76 15.64 -8.48
CA ALA A 68 -9.50 14.91 -8.32
C ALA A 68 -9.49 13.63 -9.16
N LYS A 69 -10.59 12.87 -9.10
CA LYS A 69 -10.73 11.61 -9.85
C LYS A 69 -10.64 11.83 -11.36
N ARG A 70 -11.29 12.87 -11.88
CA ARG A 70 -11.21 13.22 -13.31
C ARG A 70 -9.79 13.60 -13.70
N GLU A 71 -9.11 14.43 -12.91
CA GLU A 71 -7.75 14.86 -13.26
C GLU A 71 -6.73 13.71 -13.18
N GLY A 72 -6.88 12.80 -12.21
CA GLY A 72 -6.09 11.57 -12.16
C GLY A 72 -6.22 10.75 -13.45
N ILE A 73 -7.46 10.50 -13.89
CA ILE A 73 -7.72 9.74 -15.14
C ILE A 73 -7.17 10.50 -16.37
N ARG A 74 -7.32 11.82 -16.44
CA ARG A 74 -6.76 12.63 -17.53
C ARG A 74 -5.24 12.58 -17.58
N SER A 75 -4.59 12.61 -16.41
CA SER A 75 -3.14 12.49 -16.30
C SER A 75 -2.65 11.13 -16.82
N GLU A 76 -3.29 10.05 -16.40
CA GLU A 76 -2.99 8.70 -16.89
C GLU A 76 -3.25 8.56 -18.39
N LEU A 77 -4.28 9.24 -18.92
CA LEU A 77 -4.63 9.22 -20.33
C LEU A 77 -3.55 9.92 -21.17
N ARG A 78 -3.04 11.07 -20.73
CA ARG A 78 -1.88 11.74 -21.37
C ARG A 78 -0.66 10.82 -21.43
N GLN A 79 -0.32 10.18 -20.30
CA GLN A 79 0.80 9.24 -20.24
C GLN A 79 0.59 8.02 -21.16
N ALA A 80 -0.61 7.47 -21.21
CA ALA A 80 -0.93 6.33 -22.07
C ALA A 80 -0.86 6.69 -23.57
N GLN A 81 -1.23 7.92 -23.93
CA GLN A 81 -1.10 8.44 -25.29
C GLN A 81 0.36 8.61 -25.70
N GLU A 82 1.19 9.20 -24.84
CA GLU A 82 2.64 9.36 -25.08
C GLU A 82 3.35 8.01 -25.27
N GLN A 83 2.90 6.98 -24.55
CA GLN A 83 3.45 5.62 -24.63
C GLN A 83 2.86 4.78 -25.77
N GLY A 84 1.87 5.28 -26.52
CA GLY A 84 1.22 4.54 -27.60
C GLY A 84 0.39 3.32 -27.14
N LEU A 85 -0.11 3.34 -25.90
CA LEU A 85 -0.86 2.23 -25.30
C LEU A 85 -2.35 2.30 -25.65
N SER A 86 -2.71 1.99 -26.90
CA SER A 86 -4.07 2.15 -27.44
C SER A 86 -5.18 1.53 -26.59
N ASP A 87 -5.00 0.30 -26.09
CA ASP A 87 -5.99 -0.37 -25.24
C ASP A 87 -6.18 0.35 -23.90
N LYS A 88 -5.08 0.85 -23.32
CA LYS A 88 -5.11 1.61 -22.07
C LYS A 88 -5.80 2.97 -22.27
N VAL A 89 -5.54 3.64 -23.40
CA VAL A 89 -6.22 4.89 -23.77
C VAL A 89 -7.73 4.66 -23.90
N ALA A 90 -8.16 3.59 -24.59
CA ALA A 90 -9.57 3.26 -24.71
C ALA A 90 -10.23 3.00 -23.34
N GLY A 91 -9.57 2.23 -22.46
CA GLY A 91 -10.06 1.96 -21.11
C GLY A 91 -10.17 3.22 -20.25
N LEU A 92 -9.14 4.08 -20.26
CA LEU A 92 -9.13 5.33 -19.51
C LEU A 92 -10.14 6.34 -20.03
N THR A 93 -10.37 6.38 -21.34
CA THR A 93 -11.40 7.24 -21.96
C THR A 93 -12.78 6.84 -21.47
N ARG A 94 -13.09 5.53 -21.50
CA ARG A 94 -14.36 5.01 -20.97
C ARG A 94 -14.50 5.30 -19.47
N ALA A 95 -13.43 5.12 -18.68
CA ALA A 95 -13.45 5.45 -17.26
C ALA A 95 -13.70 6.94 -17.01
N LEU A 96 -13.14 7.83 -17.83
CA LEU A 96 -13.37 9.26 -17.74
C LEU A 96 -14.83 9.61 -18.06
N ASP A 97 -15.42 9.00 -19.09
CA ASP A 97 -16.82 9.20 -19.47
C ASP A 97 -17.77 8.75 -18.36
N GLU A 98 -17.53 7.59 -17.75
CA GLU A 98 -18.31 7.10 -16.60
C GLU A 98 -18.22 8.06 -15.41
N VAL A 99 -17.03 8.60 -15.12
CA VAL A 99 -16.85 9.60 -14.06
C VAL A 99 -17.54 10.92 -14.41
N ASN A 100 -17.55 11.33 -15.67
CA ASN A 100 -18.27 12.53 -16.11
C ASN A 100 -19.79 12.34 -16.01
N ALA A 101 -20.30 11.17 -16.38
CA ALA A 101 -21.72 10.85 -16.33
C ALA A 101 -22.25 10.70 -14.90
N HIS A 102 -21.46 10.10 -13.99
CA HIS A 102 -21.97 9.63 -12.71
C HIS A 102 -21.34 10.28 -11.48
N CYS A 103 -20.12 10.83 -11.58
CA CYS A 103 -19.47 11.45 -10.43
C CYS A 103 -19.98 12.88 -10.26
N ARG A 104 -20.88 13.09 -9.31
CA ARG A 104 -21.35 14.42 -8.91
C ARG A 104 -20.99 14.64 -7.44
N ASP A 105 -20.18 15.66 -7.16
CA ASP A 105 -19.80 15.99 -5.77
C ASP A 105 -21.04 16.27 -4.91
N SER A 106 -22.10 16.83 -5.49
CA SER A 106 -23.40 17.01 -4.82
C SER A 106 -24.01 15.69 -4.31
N THR A 107 -23.89 14.59 -5.04
CA THR A 107 -24.40 13.28 -4.62
C THR A 107 -23.55 12.66 -3.51
N LEU A 108 -22.24 12.95 -3.51
CA LEU A 108 -21.30 12.51 -2.50
C LEU A 108 -21.58 13.24 -1.18
N VAL A 109 -21.72 14.57 -1.24
CA VAL A 109 -22.15 15.45 -0.14
C VAL A 109 -23.51 15.02 0.41
N GLU A 110 -24.50 14.77 -0.45
CA GLU A 110 -25.82 14.35 0.00
C GLU A 110 -25.79 12.99 0.73
N ARG A 111 -25.04 12.02 0.20
CA ARG A 111 -24.86 10.71 0.86
C ARG A 111 -24.19 10.86 2.22
N HIS A 112 -23.16 11.70 2.29
CA HIS A 112 -22.45 12.00 3.52
C HIS A 112 -23.38 12.67 4.56
N ASN A 113 -24.12 13.70 4.16
CA ASN A 113 -25.10 14.38 5.01
C ASN A 113 -26.19 13.41 5.49
N LYS A 114 -26.68 12.50 4.64
CA LYS A 114 -27.60 11.44 5.05
C LYS A 114 -27.01 10.52 6.12
N LYS A 115 -25.71 10.22 6.09
CA LYS A 115 -25.04 9.46 7.14
C LYS A 115 -24.97 10.24 8.46
N ILE A 116 -24.60 11.52 8.41
CA ILE A 116 -24.58 12.40 9.59
C ILE A 116 -25.97 12.46 10.24
N VAL A 117 -27.03 12.72 9.46
CA VAL A 117 -28.40 12.79 9.98
C VAL A 117 -28.82 11.49 10.64
N LYS A 118 -28.49 10.33 10.04
CA LYS A 118 -28.77 9.01 10.62
C LYS A 118 -27.99 8.78 11.92
N ALA A 119 -26.72 9.16 11.96
CA ALA A 119 -25.89 9.04 13.16
C ALA A 119 -26.42 9.93 14.29
N GLN A 120 -26.81 11.17 14.00
CA GLN A 120 -27.44 12.08 14.96
C GLN A 120 -28.76 11.50 15.51
N ALA A 121 -29.61 10.95 14.63
CA ALA A 121 -30.85 10.31 15.05
C ALA A 121 -30.60 9.14 16.01
N LYS A 122 -29.54 8.36 15.77
CA LYS A 122 -29.13 7.23 16.61
C LYS A 122 -28.61 7.68 17.97
N VAL A 123 -27.85 8.77 18.04
CA VAL A 123 -27.44 9.40 19.32
C VAL A 123 -28.69 9.79 20.10
N ASN A 124 -29.57 10.59 19.50
CA ASN A 124 -30.78 11.08 20.15
C ASN A 124 -31.70 9.93 20.63
N GLN A 125 -31.83 8.86 19.83
CA GLN A 125 -32.62 7.69 20.21
C GLN A 125 -32.00 6.93 21.40
N THR A 126 -30.67 6.80 21.42
CA THR A 126 -29.95 6.10 22.49
C THR A 126 -29.99 6.90 23.79
N GLU A 127 -29.86 8.22 23.72
CA GLU A 127 -30.02 9.13 24.87
C GLU A 127 -31.42 9.02 25.48
N ARG A 128 -32.47 9.05 24.65
CA ARG A 128 -33.85 8.84 25.12
C ARG A 128 -34.02 7.48 25.79
N SER A 129 -33.46 6.43 25.19
CA SER A 129 -33.54 5.07 25.73
C SER A 129 -32.79 4.93 27.06
N LEU A 130 -31.63 5.60 27.20
CA LEU A 130 -30.88 5.67 28.45
C LEU A 130 -31.67 6.40 29.54
N ARG A 131 -32.24 7.56 29.22
CA ARG A 131 -33.07 8.34 30.16
C ARG A 131 -34.26 7.53 30.68
N LEU A 132 -35.01 6.88 29.78
CA LEU A 132 -36.13 6.01 30.14
C LEU A 132 -35.69 4.81 30.98
N ALA A 133 -34.50 4.24 30.73
CA ALA A 133 -33.98 3.14 31.52
C ALA A 133 -33.57 3.59 32.94
N GLN A 134 -33.06 4.81 33.10
CA GLN A 134 -32.75 5.43 34.39
C GLN A 134 -34.02 5.74 35.18
N GLU A 135 -35.02 6.40 34.54
CA GLU A 135 -36.33 6.70 35.15
C GLU A 135 -37.05 5.42 35.62
N ALA A 136 -36.98 4.36 34.82
CA ALA A 136 -37.58 3.06 35.14
C ALA A 136 -36.73 2.19 36.08
N ASN A 137 -35.64 2.72 36.65
CA ASN A 137 -34.72 2.01 37.55
C ASN A 137 -34.35 0.60 37.02
N LYS A 138 -33.99 0.51 35.73
CA LYS A 138 -33.56 -0.75 35.11
C LYS A 138 -32.26 -1.24 35.76
N GLU A 139 -32.01 -2.54 35.65
CA GLU A 139 -30.79 -3.17 36.16
C GLU A 139 -29.52 -2.39 35.74
N PRO A 140 -28.53 -2.19 36.63
CA PRO A 140 -27.33 -1.42 36.35
C PRO A 140 -26.60 -1.86 35.08
N LYS A 141 -26.58 -3.18 34.82
CA LYS A 141 -25.99 -3.77 33.60
C LYS A 141 -26.67 -3.29 32.31
N LYS A 142 -27.98 -3.04 32.32
CA LYS A 142 -28.73 -2.52 31.16
C LYS A 142 -28.43 -1.04 30.93
N ILE A 143 -28.31 -0.26 32.00
CA ILE A 143 -27.93 1.16 31.94
C ILE A 143 -26.51 1.29 31.38
N ALA A 144 -25.54 0.58 31.94
CA ALA A 144 -24.15 0.58 31.46
C ALA A 144 -24.03 0.18 29.97
N LYS A 145 -24.86 -0.77 29.51
CA LYS A 145 -24.91 -1.17 28.09
C LYS A 145 -25.43 -0.04 27.19
N LEU A 146 -26.38 0.77 27.66
CA LEU A 146 -26.91 1.91 26.91
C LEU A 146 -25.92 3.08 26.89
N GLU A 147 -25.21 3.33 27.99
CA GLU A 147 -24.12 4.32 28.05
C GLU A 147 -23.00 3.98 27.07
N GLY A 148 -22.53 2.72 27.05
CA GLY A 148 -21.53 2.29 26.08
C GLY A 148 -22.00 2.39 24.62
N LYS A 149 -23.29 2.16 24.35
CA LYS A 149 -23.88 2.38 23.01
C LYS A 149 -23.95 3.87 22.66
N LEU A 150 -24.24 4.72 23.63
CA LEU A 150 -24.30 6.16 23.44
C LEU A 150 -22.93 6.72 23.08
N GLU A 151 -21.90 6.35 23.83
CA GLU A 151 -20.52 6.76 23.55
C GLU A 151 -20.07 6.30 22.16
N LYS A 152 -20.37 5.04 21.79
CA LYS A 152 -20.09 4.56 20.44
C LYS A 152 -20.83 5.36 19.35
N ALA A 153 -22.10 5.71 19.58
CA ALA A 153 -22.88 6.49 18.63
C ALA A 153 -22.35 7.93 18.49
N LYS A 154 -21.92 8.56 19.59
CA LYS A 154 -21.29 9.88 19.60
C LYS A 154 -19.95 9.87 18.87
N ALA A 155 -19.12 8.85 19.11
CA ALA A 155 -17.86 8.66 18.40
C ALA A 155 -18.07 8.45 16.89
N GLU A 156 -19.07 7.65 16.49
CA GLU A 156 -19.45 7.44 15.09
C GLU A 156 -19.90 8.76 14.42
N LEU A 157 -20.71 9.57 15.11
CA LEU A 157 -21.13 10.89 14.64
C LEU A 157 -19.94 11.85 14.47
N ALA A 158 -19.06 11.94 15.48
CA ALA A 158 -17.89 12.80 15.44
C ALA A 158 -16.92 12.41 14.31
N ALA A 159 -16.71 11.11 14.10
CA ALA A 159 -15.89 10.60 12.99
C ALA A 159 -16.50 10.96 11.63
N LEU A 160 -17.83 10.87 11.48
CA LEU A 160 -18.51 11.30 10.26
C LEU A 160 -18.40 12.80 10.03
N GLN A 161 -18.54 13.63 11.06
CA GLN A 161 -18.42 15.10 10.95
C GLN A 161 -16.99 15.55 10.60
N ALA A 162 -15.97 14.82 11.04
CA ALA A 162 -14.58 15.08 10.70
C ALA A 162 -14.18 14.56 9.31
N GLN A 163 -14.94 13.60 8.77
CA GLN A 163 -14.69 13.06 7.44
C GLN A 163 -15.25 14.01 6.37
N GLN A 164 -14.44 14.36 5.38
CA GLN A 164 -14.94 15.10 4.22
C GLN A 164 -15.85 14.21 3.36
N PRO A 165 -16.89 14.78 2.73
CA PRO A 165 -17.81 14.04 1.86
C PRO A 165 -17.09 13.35 0.70
#